data_AF-A0A0G1VN73-F1
#
_entry.id   AF-A0A0G1VN73-F1
#
_cell.length_a   1.000
_cell.length_b   1.000
_cell.length_c   1.000
_cell.angle_alpha   90.00
_cell.angle_beta   90.00
_cell.angle_gamma   90.00
#
_symmetry.space_group_name_H-M   'P 1'
#
loop_
_entity.id
_entity.type
_entity.pdbx_description
1 polymer ?
#
loop_
_entity_poly.entity_id
_entity_poly.type
_entity_poly.pdbx_seq_one_letter_code
_entity_poly.pdbx_strand_id
1 'polypeptide(L)'
;MERYDLKNGSGLTRQNFSPVKVTEKRKWARKDLRGFTLIELLVVISIISLLSSIVFAALGSAREKAKIAAAKAQLKNVETAIALLEHDTGKWPNGCPPHERAEPEVSLDDPKAGLKERPPLGVTYNLTLPYCEWTVEDRANWKGPYIQTGKDPWGTSYEFDPDYSFERDCSGLVPPISPAVFFGPNKTGSYDCDSIYLRLDYSDSVWSWAQI
;
A
#
# COMPACT_ATOMS: atom_id res chain seq x y z
N MET A 1 -10.62 85.15 -31.30
CA MET A 1 -11.35 85.58 -30.09
C MET A 1 -10.97 84.58 -29.01
N GLU A 2 -10.35 84.89 -27.88
CA GLU A 2 -10.18 86.16 -27.18
C GLU A 2 -9.00 86.03 -26.21
N ARG A 3 -8.38 87.16 -25.86
CA ARG A 3 -7.29 87.30 -24.87
C ARG A 3 -7.83 87.21 -23.43
N TYR A 4 -6.87 87.27 -22.49
CA TYR A 4 -6.95 87.73 -21.07
C TYR A 4 -7.09 86.61 -20.02
N ASP A 5 -6.43 86.64 -18.86
CA ASP A 5 -5.49 87.60 -18.25
C ASP A 5 -4.72 86.88 -17.13
N LEU A 6 -3.48 87.31 -16.88
CA LEU A 6 -2.75 86.99 -15.65
C LEU A 6 -3.14 88.02 -14.60
N LYS A 7 -3.82 87.60 -13.52
CA LYS A 7 -3.92 88.41 -12.31
C LYS A 7 -3.07 87.81 -11.18
N ASN A 8 -2.01 88.56 -10.89
CA ASN A 8 -1.28 88.62 -9.64
C ASN A 8 -2.19 88.57 -8.41
N GLY A 9 -1.68 87.98 -7.32
CA GLY A 9 -2.16 88.34 -5.99
C GLY A 9 -1.85 87.36 -4.87
N SER A 10 -0.69 87.55 -4.24
CA SER A 10 -0.47 87.52 -2.78
C SER A 10 -0.74 86.23 -1.99
N GLY A 11 0.29 85.76 -1.29
CA GLY A 11 0.08 85.01 -0.04
C GLY A 11 1.05 83.87 0.26
N LEU A 12 2.36 84.03 0.07
CA LEU A 12 3.32 83.12 0.69
C LEU A 12 3.74 83.68 2.06
N THR A 13 2.88 83.47 3.05
CA THR A 13 3.20 83.71 4.46
C THR A 13 4.34 82.78 4.85
N ARG A 14 5.51 83.34 5.19
CA ARG A 14 6.64 82.62 5.78
C ARG A 14 6.18 81.97 7.08
N GLN A 15 5.96 80.65 7.06
CA GLN A 15 5.79 79.86 8.27
C GLN A 15 7.16 79.80 8.98
N ASN A 16 7.24 80.43 10.15
CA ASN A 16 8.42 80.38 11.02
C ASN A 16 8.58 78.96 11.58
N PHE A 17 9.42 78.15 10.93
CA PHE A 17 9.86 76.88 11.50
C PHE A 17 10.85 77.14 12.65
N SER A 18 10.44 76.83 13.86
CA SER A 18 11.37 76.71 15.00
C SER A 18 12.22 75.44 14.81
N PRO A 19 13.53 75.46 15.12
CA PRO A 19 14.37 74.29 14.95
C PRO A 19 13.90 73.16 15.86
N VAL A 20 13.62 72.00 15.26
CA VAL A 20 13.32 70.76 15.99
C VAL A 20 14.56 70.38 16.80
N LYS A 21 14.44 70.40 18.13
CA LYS A 21 15.49 69.89 19.02
C LYS A 21 15.60 68.39 18.81
N VAL A 22 16.65 67.95 18.11
CA VAL A 22 16.99 66.54 17.95
C VAL A 22 17.40 66.01 19.32
N THR A 23 16.44 65.42 20.04
CA THR A 23 16.68 64.75 21.32
C THR A 23 17.58 63.52 21.09
N GLU A 24 18.58 63.37 21.96
CA GLU A 24 19.66 62.40 21.85
C GLU A 24 19.20 60.97 21.53
N LYS A 25 19.95 60.31 20.63
CA LYS A 25 19.79 58.91 20.27
C LYS A 25 19.86 58.03 21.53
N ARG A 26 18.72 57.48 21.96
CA ARG A 26 18.68 56.36 22.91
C ARG A 26 19.53 55.23 22.35
N LYS A 27 20.74 55.05 22.87
CA LYS A 27 21.54 53.83 22.64
C LYS A 27 20.76 52.67 23.26
N TRP A 28 20.14 51.86 22.42
CA TRP A 28 19.62 50.57 22.85
C TRP A 28 20.81 49.75 23.37
N ALA A 29 20.86 49.58 24.70
CA ALA A 29 21.79 48.66 25.33
C ALA A 29 21.55 47.30 24.68
N ARG A 30 22.53 46.81 23.92
CA ARG A 30 22.49 45.44 23.40
C ARG A 30 22.50 44.54 24.63
N LYS A 31 21.35 43.92 24.94
CA LYS A 31 21.35 42.77 25.84
C LYS A 31 22.36 41.78 25.27
N ASP A 32 23.32 41.36 26.09
CA ASP A 32 24.28 40.33 25.71
C ASP A 32 23.51 39.11 25.21
N LEU A 33 23.49 38.93 23.89
CA LEU A 33 23.05 37.72 23.25
C LEU A 33 24.13 36.69 23.54
N ARG A 34 24.00 35.98 24.66
CA ARG A 34 24.84 34.83 24.99
C ARG A 34 24.70 33.83 23.84
N GLY A 35 25.79 33.62 23.10
CA GLY A 35 25.85 32.63 22.03
C GLY A 35 25.88 31.22 22.61
N PHE A 36 25.29 30.27 21.88
CA PHE A 36 25.36 28.86 22.20
C PHE A 36 26.81 28.39 22.16
N THR A 37 27.24 27.63 23.18
CA THR A 37 28.58 27.04 23.19
C THR A 37 28.62 25.76 22.36
N LEU A 38 29.78 25.43 21.79
CA LEU A 38 29.96 24.17 21.04
C LEU A 38 29.71 22.94 21.92
N ILE A 39 30.06 23.02 23.21
CA ILE A 39 29.86 21.93 24.16
C ILE A 39 28.37 21.69 24.46
N GLU A 40 27.56 22.75 24.58
CA GLU A 40 26.11 22.61 24.75
C GLU A 40 25.48 21.90 23.55
N LEU A 41 25.91 22.23 22.33
CA LEU A 41 25.41 21.54 21.13
C LEU A 41 25.91 20.08 21.07
N LEU A 42 27.17 19.83 21.45
CA LEU A 42 27.79 18.51 21.39
C LEU A 42 27.10 17.51 22.33
N VAL A 43 26.74 17.94 23.55
CA VAL A 43 26.01 17.10 24.51
C VAL A 43 24.60 16.80 24.02
N VAL A 44 23.93 17.75 23.35
CA VAL A 44 22.57 17.54 22.84
C VAL A 44 22.55 16.49 21.74
N ILE A 45 23.43 16.59 20.74
CA ILE A 45 23.47 15.61 19.65
C ILE A 45 23.92 14.23 20.13
N SER A 46 24.74 14.15 21.18
CA SER A 46 25.16 12.86 21.76
C SER A 46 24.02 12.16 22.51
N ILE A 47 23.18 12.91 23.22
CA ILE A 47 21.99 12.34 23.86
C ILE A 47 20.95 11.93 22.80
N ILE A 48 20.72 12.77 21.78
CA ILE A 48 19.79 12.43 20.69
C ILE A 48 20.25 11.18 19.94
N SER A 49 21.55 11.03 19.63
CA SER A 49 22.05 9.86 18.91
C SER A 49 21.91 8.57 19.73
N LEU A 50 22.16 8.63 21.04
CA LEU A 50 21.98 7.51 21.94
C LEU A 50 20.51 7.06 21.99
N LEU A 51 19.58 8.00 22.22
CA LEU A 51 18.16 7.69 22.28
C LEU A 51 17.64 7.19 20.91
N SER A 52 18.08 7.82 19.82
CA SER A 52 17.65 7.44 18.47
C SER A 52 18.10 6.02 18.11
N SER A 53 19.27 5.58 18.56
CA SER A 53 19.79 4.22 18.27
C SER A 53 18.84 3.10 18.71
N ILE A 54 18.22 3.25 19.89
CA ILE A 54 17.27 2.26 20.45
C ILE A 54 15.97 2.26 19.64
N VAL A 55 15.47 3.44 19.28
CA VAL A 55 14.25 3.59 18.47
C VAL A 55 14.42 2.95 17.10
N PHE A 56 15.58 3.15 16.46
CA PHE A 56 15.85 2.57 15.15
C PHE A 56 15.87 1.03 15.19
N ALA A 57 16.47 0.43 16.23
CA ALA A 57 16.47 -1.02 16.39
C ALA A 57 15.04 -1.59 16.55
N ALA A 58 14.18 -0.92 17.33
CA ALA A 58 12.81 -1.35 17.54
C ALA A 58 11.93 -1.21 16.28
N LEU A 59 12.15 -0.17 15.48
CA LEU A 59 11.32 0.18 14.32
C LEU A 59 11.34 -0.88 13.21
N GLY A 60 12.47 -1.57 13.01
CA GLY A 60 12.57 -2.64 12.00
C GLY A 60 11.60 -3.78 12.27
N SER A 61 11.59 -4.29 13.50
CA SER A 61 10.70 -5.40 13.90
C SER A 61 9.21 -5.01 13.85
N ALA A 62 8.88 -3.77 14.22
CA ALA A 62 7.52 -3.27 14.19
C ALA A 62 7.00 -3.12 12.75
N ARG A 63 7.84 -2.65 11.82
CA ARG A 63 7.49 -2.54 10.39
C ARG A 63 7.22 -3.91 9.78
N GLU A 64 8.02 -4.91 10.12
CA GLU A 64 7.82 -6.26 9.57
C GLU A 64 6.52 -6.89 10.07
N LYS A 65 6.23 -6.77 11.37
CA LYS A 65 4.94 -7.20 11.93
C LYS A 65 3.75 -6.49 11.29
N ALA A 66 3.88 -5.20 11.00
CA ALA A 66 2.84 -4.43 10.32
C ALA A 66 2.60 -4.92 8.89
N LYS A 67 3.66 -5.28 8.14
CA LYS A 67 3.53 -5.89 6.81
C LYS A 67 2.85 -7.25 6.86
N ILE A 68 3.23 -8.12 7.80
CA ILE A 68 2.56 -9.42 7.97
C ILE A 68 1.07 -9.24 8.28
N ALA A 69 0.72 -8.30 9.17
CA ALA A 69 -0.68 -8.00 9.47
C ALA A 69 -1.44 -7.47 8.24
N ALA A 70 -0.80 -6.60 7.44
CA ALA A 70 -1.37 -6.10 6.19
C ALA A 70 -1.58 -7.22 5.15
N ALA A 71 -0.61 -8.12 5.00
CA ALA A 71 -0.70 -9.27 4.10
C ALA A 71 -1.86 -10.21 4.50
N LYS A 72 -2.01 -10.48 5.80
CA LYS A 72 -3.14 -11.26 6.32
C LYS A 72 -4.48 -10.59 6.01
N ALA A 73 -4.58 -9.27 6.15
CA ALA A 73 -5.80 -8.54 5.80
C ALA A 73 -6.07 -8.56 4.28
N GLN A 74 -5.03 -8.44 3.44
CA GLN A 74 -5.16 -8.56 1.99
C GLN A 74 -5.64 -9.96 1.58
N LEU A 75 -5.15 -11.03 2.21
CA LEU A 75 -5.62 -12.39 1.96
C LEU A 75 -7.13 -12.56 2.24
N LYS A 76 -7.69 -11.90 3.26
CA LYS A 76 -9.16 -11.90 3.50
C LYS A 76 -9.94 -11.24 2.37
N ASN A 77 -9.38 -10.17 1.81
CA ASN A 77 -9.98 -9.49 0.67
C ASN A 77 -9.91 -10.38 -0.57
N VAL A 78 -8.79 -11.10 -0.76
CA VAL A 78 -8.62 -12.10 -1.82
C VAL A 78 -9.65 -13.23 -1.68
N GLU A 79 -9.84 -13.79 -0.48
CA GLU A 79 -10.86 -14.80 -0.22
C GLU A 79 -12.25 -14.33 -0.64
N THR A 80 -12.65 -13.14 -0.18
CA THR A 80 -13.94 -12.55 -0.54
C THR A 80 -14.05 -12.34 -2.06
N ALA A 81 -12.95 -11.94 -2.71
CA ALA A 81 -12.92 -11.72 -4.14
C ALA A 81 -13.04 -13.02 -4.96
N ILE A 82 -12.40 -14.10 -4.51
CA ILE A 82 -12.53 -15.43 -5.11
C ILE A 82 -13.97 -15.93 -4.96
N ALA A 83 -14.59 -15.73 -3.80
CA ALA A 83 -15.99 -16.09 -3.59
C ALA A 83 -16.95 -15.31 -4.50
N LEU A 84 -16.69 -14.02 -4.74
CA LEU A 84 -17.47 -13.20 -5.67
C LEU A 84 -17.26 -13.62 -7.13
N LEU A 85 -16.02 -13.89 -7.52
CA LEU A 85 -15.69 -14.45 -8.84
C LEU A 85 -16.44 -15.76 -9.07
N GLU A 86 -16.36 -16.69 -8.12
CA GLU A 86 -17.08 -17.96 -8.16
C GLU A 86 -18.59 -17.76 -8.28
N HIS A 87 -19.16 -16.87 -7.47
CA HIS A 87 -20.59 -16.57 -7.52
C HIS A 87 -21.04 -16.01 -8.89
N ASP A 88 -20.20 -15.20 -9.54
CA ASP A 88 -20.52 -14.58 -10.81
C ASP A 88 -20.27 -15.50 -12.00
N THR A 89 -19.14 -16.21 -12.03
CA THR A 89 -18.71 -16.97 -13.21
C THR A 89 -18.76 -18.48 -13.02
N GLY A 90 -18.99 -18.99 -11.81
CA GLY A 90 -18.90 -20.42 -11.51
C GLY A 90 -17.49 -20.99 -11.62
N LYS A 91 -16.46 -20.14 -11.57
CA LYS A 91 -15.05 -20.50 -11.78
C LYS A 91 -14.17 -19.91 -10.70
N TRP A 92 -13.07 -20.60 -10.41
CA TRP A 92 -11.96 -20.08 -9.62
C TRP A 92 -10.95 -19.33 -10.49
N PRO A 93 -9.97 -18.61 -9.89
CA PRO A 93 -9.01 -17.81 -10.63
C PRO A 93 -8.28 -18.53 -11.76
N ASN A 94 -7.95 -19.81 -11.62
CA ASN A 94 -7.31 -20.60 -12.68
C ASN A 94 -8.25 -20.99 -13.84
N GLY A 95 -9.51 -20.54 -13.84
CA GLY A 95 -10.50 -20.86 -14.87
C GLY A 95 -11.10 -22.27 -14.74
N CYS A 96 -10.72 -23.02 -13.71
CA CYS A 96 -11.37 -24.30 -13.39
C CYS A 96 -12.66 -24.04 -12.58
N PRO A 97 -13.67 -24.92 -12.67
CA PRO A 97 -14.72 -25.05 -11.67
C PRO A 97 -14.17 -25.18 -10.23
N PRO A 98 -14.97 -24.83 -9.22
CA PRO A 98 -14.63 -25.09 -7.82
C PRO A 98 -14.37 -26.58 -7.54
N HIS A 99 -13.48 -26.87 -6.58
CA HIS A 99 -13.06 -28.21 -6.12
C HIS A 99 -12.12 -28.98 -7.05
N GLU A 100 -11.74 -28.38 -8.16
CA GLU A 100 -10.79 -28.97 -9.08
C GLU A 100 -9.36 -28.67 -8.62
N ARG A 101 -8.67 -29.72 -8.18
CA ARG A 101 -7.24 -29.70 -7.81
C ARG A 101 -6.40 -29.83 -9.07
N ALA A 102 -6.47 -28.81 -9.93
CA ALA A 102 -5.87 -28.86 -11.24
C ALA A 102 -4.95 -27.67 -11.52
N GLU A 103 -3.80 -28.02 -12.09
CA GLU A 103 -2.93 -27.13 -12.83
C GLU A 103 -3.70 -26.45 -13.97
N PRO A 104 -3.48 -25.15 -14.22
CA PRO A 104 -2.30 -24.39 -13.81
C PRO A 104 -2.47 -23.53 -12.56
N GLU A 105 -1.40 -23.40 -11.77
CA GLU A 105 -1.22 -22.28 -10.84
C GLU A 105 -1.35 -20.92 -11.57
N VAL A 106 -1.93 -19.93 -10.91
CA VAL A 106 -2.06 -18.59 -11.50
C VAL A 106 -1.81 -17.47 -10.50
N SER A 107 -0.99 -16.51 -10.92
CA SER A 107 -0.76 -15.30 -10.15
C SER A 107 -2.03 -14.46 -10.10
N LEU A 108 -2.46 -14.02 -8.91
CA LEU A 108 -3.71 -13.29 -8.74
C LEU A 108 -3.73 -11.92 -9.45
N ASP A 109 -2.54 -11.40 -9.79
CA ASP A 109 -2.38 -10.16 -10.54
C ASP A 109 -2.33 -10.39 -12.06
N ASP A 110 -2.29 -11.65 -12.53
CA ASP A 110 -2.37 -12.03 -13.95
C ASP A 110 -3.83 -11.93 -14.46
N PRO A 111 -4.10 -11.41 -15.66
CA PRO A 111 -5.43 -11.41 -16.24
C PRO A 111 -6.10 -12.79 -16.32
N LYS A 112 -5.32 -13.87 -16.43
CA LYS A 112 -5.81 -15.25 -16.38
C LYS A 112 -6.53 -15.57 -15.07
N ALA A 113 -6.17 -14.91 -13.97
CA ALA A 113 -6.84 -15.07 -12.68
C ALA A 113 -8.30 -14.58 -12.68
N GLY A 114 -8.68 -13.74 -13.64
CA GLY A 114 -10.02 -13.14 -13.70
C GLY A 114 -10.38 -12.24 -12.51
N LEU A 115 -9.46 -12.01 -11.55
CA LEU A 115 -9.72 -11.26 -10.33
C LEU A 115 -9.59 -9.76 -10.49
N LYS A 116 -8.63 -9.29 -11.29
CA LYS A 116 -8.34 -7.86 -11.45
C LYS A 116 -8.78 -7.33 -12.81
N GLU A 117 -8.63 -8.17 -13.83
CA GLU A 117 -8.97 -7.86 -15.20
C GLU A 117 -9.90 -8.92 -15.74
N ARG A 118 -10.67 -8.55 -16.76
CA ARG A 118 -11.58 -9.48 -17.41
C ARG A 118 -10.74 -10.59 -18.05
N PRO A 119 -11.00 -11.86 -17.74
CA PRO A 119 -10.09 -12.92 -18.15
C PRO A 119 -10.04 -13.09 -19.68
N PRO A 120 -8.88 -13.50 -20.23
CA PRO A 120 -8.77 -13.89 -21.63
C PRO A 120 -9.58 -15.15 -21.88
N LEU A 121 -10.20 -15.27 -23.06
CA LEU A 121 -10.86 -16.52 -23.45
C LEU A 121 -9.82 -17.62 -23.65
N GLY A 122 -10.14 -18.82 -23.19
CA GLY A 122 -9.36 -20.02 -23.52
C GLY A 122 -9.39 -20.34 -25.01
N VAL A 123 -8.39 -21.09 -25.48
CA VAL A 123 -8.22 -21.44 -26.90
C VAL A 123 -8.50 -22.93 -27.14
N THR A 124 -9.75 -23.37 -27.06
CA THR A 124 -10.09 -24.75 -27.46
C THR A 124 -10.32 -24.91 -28.96
N TYR A 125 -9.52 -25.72 -29.63
CA TYR A 125 -9.86 -26.34 -30.92
C TYR A 125 -9.77 -27.88 -30.92
N ASN A 126 -9.66 -28.54 -29.76
CA ASN A 126 -9.68 -30.01 -29.73
C ASN A 126 -10.38 -30.57 -28.47
N LEU A 127 -11.38 -31.43 -28.71
CA LEU A 127 -12.34 -31.98 -27.75
C LEU A 127 -11.77 -33.06 -26.82
N THR A 128 -10.49 -32.97 -26.48
CA THR A 128 -9.86 -33.85 -25.49
C THR A 128 -9.46 -33.00 -24.29
N LEU A 129 -10.48 -32.67 -23.49
CA LEU A 129 -10.50 -32.05 -22.15
C LEU A 129 -10.00 -30.58 -22.04
N PRO A 130 -10.88 -29.57 -21.85
CA PRO A 130 -10.48 -28.29 -21.28
C PRO A 130 -10.91 -28.25 -19.82
N TYR A 131 -10.02 -28.56 -18.89
CA TYR A 131 -10.39 -28.56 -17.47
C TYR A 131 -10.38 -27.15 -16.86
N CYS A 132 -9.61 -26.20 -17.40
CA CYS A 132 -9.37 -24.92 -16.75
C CYS A 132 -9.24 -23.78 -17.77
N GLU A 133 -10.36 -23.36 -18.35
CA GLU A 133 -10.41 -22.28 -19.34
C GLU A 133 -11.64 -21.39 -19.14
N TRP A 134 -11.48 -20.12 -19.47
CA TRP A 134 -12.55 -19.13 -19.47
C TRP A 134 -13.37 -19.22 -20.75
N THR A 135 -14.66 -19.53 -20.62
CA THR A 135 -15.58 -19.58 -21.75
C THR A 135 -16.20 -18.21 -22.04
N VAL A 136 -16.89 -18.11 -23.18
CA VAL A 136 -17.64 -16.89 -23.55
C VAL A 136 -18.76 -16.59 -22.56
N GLU A 137 -19.38 -17.63 -22.00
CA GLU A 137 -20.45 -17.52 -21.01
C GLU A 137 -19.92 -17.02 -19.67
N ASP A 138 -18.87 -17.64 -19.13
CA ASP A 138 -18.22 -17.22 -17.88
C ASP A 138 -17.81 -15.74 -17.97
N ARG A 139 -17.22 -15.38 -19.10
CA ARG A 139 -16.75 -14.02 -19.38
C ARG A 139 -17.89 -13.03 -19.59
N ALA A 140 -19.09 -13.47 -19.97
CA ALA A 140 -20.27 -12.63 -20.03
C ALA A 140 -20.87 -12.37 -18.64
N ASN A 141 -20.73 -13.32 -17.73
CA ASN A 141 -21.21 -13.20 -16.36
C ASN A 141 -20.23 -12.48 -15.42
N TRP A 142 -18.96 -12.33 -15.80
CA TRP A 142 -17.95 -11.58 -15.04
C TRP A 142 -18.37 -10.12 -14.76
N LYS A 143 -18.33 -9.71 -13.49
CA LYS A 143 -18.79 -8.36 -13.06
C LYS A 143 -17.71 -7.44 -12.52
N GLY A 144 -16.45 -7.86 -12.41
CA GLY A 144 -15.43 -6.84 -12.21
C GLY A 144 -14.05 -7.29 -11.79
N PRO A 145 -13.16 -6.29 -11.63
CA PRO A 145 -12.08 -6.43 -10.70
C PRO A 145 -12.70 -6.71 -9.33
N TYR A 146 -12.57 -7.93 -8.85
CA TYR A 146 -12.90 -8.35 -7.50
C TYR A 146 -11.81 -7.93 -6.50
N ILE A 147 -10.60 -7.63 -6.97
CA ILE A 147 -9.49 -7.09 -6.17
C ILE A 147 -8.87 -5.83 -6.81
N GLN A 148 -8.26 -4.99 -5.97
CA GLN A 148 -7.46 -3.84 -6.44
C GLN A 148 -6.01 -4.24 -6.74
N THR A 149 -5.44 -5.16 -5.96
CA THR A 149 -4.08 -5.65 -6.12
C THR A 149 -4.00 -7.10 -5.71
N GLY A 150 -3.36 -7.91 -6.56
CA GLY A 150 -2.96 -9.28 -6.23
C GLY A 150 -1.57 -9.36 -5.63
N LYS A 151 -1.01 -8.27 -5.09
CA LYS A 151 0.35 -8.23 -4.52
C LYS A 151 0.37 -8.01 -3.01
N ASP A 152 1.34 -8.66 -2.38
CA ASP A 152 1.67 -8.51 -0.98
C ASP A 152 2.41 -7.18 -0.67
N PRO A 153 2.61 -6.84 0.63
CA PRO A 153 3.30 -5.62 1.06
C PRO A 153 4.80 -5.54 0.72
N TRP A 154 5.39 -6.63 0.24
CA TRP A 154 6.77 -6.70 -0.23
C TRP A 154 6.87 -6.68 -1.77
N GLY A 155 5.74 -6.62 -2.48
CA GLY A 155 5.61 -6.44 -3.92
C GLY A 155 5.59 -7.73 -4.74
N THR A 156 5.55 -8.90 -4.11
CA THR A 156 5.36 -10.17 -4.82
C THR A 156 3.86 -10.42 -5.02
N SER A 157 3.49 -11.12 -6.09
CA SER A 157 2.09 -11.49 -6.31
C SER A 157 1.71 -12.68 -5.44
N TYR A 158 0.47 -12.71 -4.97
CA TYR A 158 -0.15 -13.92 -4.45
C TYR A 158 -0.34 -14.92 -5.60
N GLU A 159 -0.10 -16.19 -5.33
CA GLU A 159 -0.29 -17.28 -6.28
C GLU A 159 -1.51 -18.11 -5.88
N PHE A 160 -2.37 -18.43 -6.85
CA PHE A 160 -3.48 -19.36 -6.67
C PHE A 160 -3.03 -20.77 -7.00
N ASP A 161 -3.01 -21.63 -5.98
CA ASP A 161 -2.60 -23.02 -6.08
C ASP A 161 -3.65 -23.94 -5.41
N PRO A 162 -4.60 -24.48 -6.18
CA PRO A 162 -5.70 -25.28 -5.62
C PRO A 162 -5.25 -26.66 -5.12
N ASP A 163 -4.12 -27.18 -5.59
CA ASP A 163 -3.59 -28.49 -5.24
C ASP A 163 -2.36 -28.44 -4.35
N TYR A 164 -2.04 -27.24 -3.84
CA TYR A 164 -0.99 -26.98 -2.86
C TYR A 164 -0.91 -28.08 -1.81
N SER A 165 0.15 -28.87 -1.91
CA SER A 165 0.43 -29.97 -1.00
C SER A 165 1.84 -29.80 -0.45
N PHE A 166 1.93 -29.53 0.84
CA PHE A 166 3.21 -29.33 1.49
C PHE A 166 3.78 -30.70 1.91
N GLU A 167 4.96 -31.05 1.38
CA GLU A 167 5.56 -32.37 1.61
C GLU A 167 6.35 -32.46 2.94
N ARG A 168 6.55 -31.34 3.66
CA ARG A 168 7.25 -31.34 4.96
C ARG A 168 6.67 -30.35 5.96
N ASP A 169 5.51 -30.69 6.47
CA ASP A 169 4.81 -29.85 7.42
C ASP A 169 5.64 -29.47 8.67
N CYS A 170 5.61 -28.18 9.03
CA CYS A 170 5.98 -27.72 10.36
C CYS A 170 4.88 -28.13 11.41
N SER A 171 3.74 -28.69 10.97
CA SER A 171 2.59 -29.14 11.78
C SER A 171 1.99 -30.56 11.53
N GLY A 172 2.55 -31.40 10.64
CA GLY A 172 2.07 -32.76 10.30
C GLY A 172 0.74 -33.00 9.54
N LEU A 173 0.05 -32.01 8.98
CA LEU A 173 -1.25 -32.12 8.30
C LEU A 173 -1.20 -31.62 6.85
N VAL A 174 -1.70 -32.43 5.91
CA VAL A 174 -1.96 -32.00 4.51
C VAL A 174 -3.24 -31.17 4.50
N PRO A 175 -3.21 -29.86 4.18
CA PRO A 175 -4.42 -29.06 4.13
C PRO A 175 -5.26 -29.41 2.89
N PRO A 176 -6.59 -29.46 2.99
CA PRO A 176 -7.45 -29.35 1.81
C PRO A 176 -7.33 -27.94 1.22
N ILE A 177 -6.91 -27.86 -0.05
CA ILE A 177 -7.06 -26.76 -1.03
C ILE A 177 -6.72 -25.35 -0.48
N SER A 178 -5.55 -24.83 -0.89
CA SER A 178 -5.07 -23.51 -0.47
C SER A 178 -5.06 -22.51 -1.63
N PRO A 179 -6.15 -21.79 -1.92
CA PRO A 179 -6.27 -20.94 -3.12
C PRO A 179 -5.32 -19.75 -3.22
N ALA A 180 -4.53 -19.42 -2.19
CA ALA A 180 -3.73 -18.21 -2.21
C ALA A 180 -2.52 -18.39 -1.30
N VAL A 181 -1.34 -18.37 -1.90
CA VAL A 181 -0.06 -18.53 -1.21
C VAL A 181 0.79 -17.28 -1.36
N PHE A 182 1.47 -16.89 -0.28
CA PHE A 182 2.49 -15.85 -0.24
C PHE A 182 3.80 -16.43 0.30
N PHE A 183 4.90 -16.21 -0.41
CA PHE A 183 6.26 -16.71 -0.13
C PHE A 183 6.98 -16.07 1.08
N GLY A 184 6.24 -15.45 1.98
CA GLY A 184 6.81 -14.94 3.22
C GLY A 184 7.84 -13.80 3.06
N PRO A 185 8.45 -13.36 4.17
CA PRO A 185 9.50 -12.34 4.18
C PRO A 185 10.75 -12.72 3.39
N ASN A 186 11.01 -14.02 3.20
CA ASN A 186 12.21 -14.51 2.52
C ASN A 186 12.11 -14.46 0.98
N LYS A 187 10.89 -14.38 0.43
CA LYS A 187 10.59 -14.25 -1.01
C LYS A 187 11.20 -15.36 -1.87
N THR A 188 11.61 -16.46 -1.26
CA THR A 188 12.09 -17.60 -2.03
C THR A 188 10.84 -18.25 -2.58
N GLY A 189 10.73 -18.40 -3.90
CA GLY A 189 9.61 -19.08 -4.56
C GLY A 189 9.47 -20.56 -4.16
N SER A 190 10.15 -20.99 -3.10
CA SER A 190 10.04 -22.28 -2.47
C SER A 190 9.03 -22.15 -1.34
N TYR A 191 7.93 -22.85 -1.48
CA TYR A 191 6.96 -23.03 -0.42
C TYR A 191 7.63 -23.59 0.84
N ASP A 192 7.66 -22.81 1.93
CA ASP A 192 8.35 -23.16 3.17
C ASP A 192 7.56 -22.69 4.41
N CYS A 193 8.13 -22.89 5.61
CA CYS A 193 7.42 -22.60 6.86
C CYS A 193 7.22 -21.12 7.18
N ASP A 194 7.70 -20.18 6.35
CA ASP A 194 7.37 -18.76 6.52
C ASP A 194 6.28 -18.26 5.55
N SER A 195 5.83 -19.16 4.65
CA SER A 195 4.77 -18.89 3.70
C SER A 195 3.42 -18.73 4.42
N ILE A 196 2.67 -17.69 4.04
CA ILE A 196 1.33 -17.42 4.58
C ILE A 196 0.33 -17.81 3.49
N TYR A 197 -0.56 -18.71 3.81
CA TYR A 197 -1.60 -19.15 2.88
C TYR A 197 -2.99 -18.91 3.47
N LEU A 198 -3.97 -18.86 2.58
CA LEU A 198 -5.38 -18.94 2.93
C LEU A 198 -5.88 -20.33 2.56
N ARG A 199 -6.71 -20.93 3.42
CA ARG A 199 -7.34 -22.24 3.20
C ARG A 199 -8.83 -22.02 2.93
N LEU A 200 -9.36 -22.59 1.84
CA LEU A 200 -10.80 -22.60 1.59
C LEU A 200 -11.35 -23.95 2.03
N ASP A 201 -11.87 -24.01 3.25
CA ASP A 201 -12.62 -25.17 3.70
C ASP A 201 -14.02 -25.15 3.11
N TYR A 202 -14.22 -25.91 2.03
CA TYR A 202 -15.55 -26.19 1.49
C TYR A 202 -16.20 -27.36 2.25
N SER A 203 -16.49 -27.18 3.54
CA SER A 203 -17.38 -28.14 4.25
C SER A 203 -18.71 -27.56 4.64
N ASP A 204 -18.86 -26.26 4.96
CA ASP A 204 -20.14 -25.76 5.48
C ASP A 204 -20.33 -24.26 5.29
N SER A 205 -20.20 -23.68 4.09
CA SER A 205 -20.61 -22.27 3.81
C SER A 205 -20.11 -21.17 4.78
N VAL A 206 -19.11 -21.49 5.60
CA VAL A 206 -18.58 -20.68 6.70
C VAL A 206 -17.06 -20.70 6.56
N TRP A 207 -16.54 -19.57 6.13
CA TRP A 207 -15.11 -19.27 6.02
C TRP A 207 -14.44 -19.48 7.39
N SER A 208 -13.64 -20.54 7.53
CA SER A 208 -12.97 -20.89 8.78
C SER A 208 -11.50 -20.48 8.73
N TRP A 209 -11.07 -19.75 9.77
CA TRP A 209 -9.69 -19.27 9.89
C TRP A 209 -8.82 -20.42 10.45
N ALA A 210 -8.08 -21.11 9.58
CA ALA A 210 -6.92 -21.87 10.03
C ALA A 210 -5.75 -20.90 10.20
N GLN A 211 -5.46 -20.49 11.44
CA GLN A 211 -4.20 -19.84 11.78
C GLN A 211 -3.13 -20.92 11.96
N ILE A 212 -2.02 -20.78 11.24
CA ILE A 212 -0.69 -21.19 11.72
C ILE A 212 0.05 -19.92 12.13
#